data_AF-A0A4Q6GIT9-F1
#
_entry.id   AF-A0A4Q6GIT9-F1
#
_cell.length_a   1.000
_cell.length_b   1.000
_cell.length_c   1.000
_cell.angle_alpha   90.00
_cell.angle_beta   90.00
_cell.angle_gamma   90.00
#
_symmetry.space_group_name_H-M   'P 1'
#
loop_
_entity.id
_entity.type
_entity.pdbx_description
1 polymer ?
#
loop_
_entity_poly.entity_id
_entity_poly.type
_entity_poly.pdbx_seq_one_letter_code
_entity_poly.pdbx_strand_id
1 'polypeptide(L)'
;MRLRECLAMAVLLALASSGCSRLTFIKPSPKMVSATGTPRSDYQISDSTATKQRMRLEDRLAFAAQRLRSGDATTAEREARAVLKSNPASSEAHALLAVIQDQRGDAAQAGVHYKRAAELSPAQGSALNNYGAWLC
;
A
#
# COMPACT_ATOMS: atom_id res chain seq x y z
N MET A 1 11.31 -81.09 35.63
CA MET A 1 11.91 -79.79 35.23
C MET A 1 12.63 -79.27 36.46
N ARG A 2 13.96 -79.22 36.40
CA ARG A 2 14.80 -79.14 37.61
C ARG A 2 14.84 -77.70 38.10
N LEU A 3 14.74 -77.49 39.42
CA LEU A 3 14.72 -76.17 40.10
C LEU A 3 15.80 -75.18 39.60
N ARG A 4 16.94 -75.73 39.13
CA ARG A 4 18.04 -74.99 38.50
C ARG A 4 17.68 -74.33 37.17
N GLU A 5 16.82 -74.94 36.37
CA GLU A 5 16.32 -74.42 35.08
C GLU A 5 15.33 -73.27 35.31
N CYS A 6 14.47 -73.38 36.33
CA CYS A 6 13.55 -72.31 36.74
C CYS A 6 14.30 -71.09 37.31
N LEU A 7 15.35 -71.32 38.12
CA LEU A 7 16.22 -70.25 38.61
C LEU A 7 17.00 -69.57 37.48
N ALA A 8 17.51 -70.35 36.52
CA ALA A 8 18.20 -69.80 35.35
C ALA A 8 17.26 -68.94 34.49
N MET A 9 16.01 -69.38 34.26
CA MET A 9 15.02 -68.56 33.55
C MET A 9 14.62 -67.30 34.32
N ALA A 10 14.47 -67.39 35.64
CA ALA A 10 14.12 -66.23 36.46
C ALA A 10 15.22 -65.15 36.47
N VAL A 11 16.49 -65.58 36.52
CA VAL A 11 17.65 -64.67 36.43
C VAL A 11 17.76 -64.03 35.04
N LEU A 12 17.52 -64.81 33.97
CA LEU A 12 17.50 -64.30 32.59
C LEU A 12 16.37 -63.27 32.36
N LEU A 13 15.18 -63.50 32.94
CA LEU A 13 14.07 -62.54 32.87
C LEU A 13 14.36 -61.26 33.66
N ALA A 14 15.01 -61.37 34.81
CA ALA A 14 15.36 -60.20 35.64
C ALA A 14 16.39 -59.30 34.94
N LEU A 15 17.42 -59.87 34.32
CA LEU A 15 18.46 -59.14 33.58
C LEU A 15 17.91 -58.38 32.36
N ALA A 16 16.82 -58.87 31.75
CA ALA A 16 16.18 -58.21 30.61
C ALA A 16 15.33 -56.98 31.00
N SER A 17 14.98 -56.82 32.27
CA SER A 17 14.10 -55.73 32.74
C SER A 17 14.83 -54.45 33.18
N SER A 18 16.15 -54.51 33.37
CA SER A 18 16.98 -53.37 33.80
C SER A 18 17.53 -52.51 32.65
N GLY A 19 17.09 -52.78 31.41
CA GLY A 19 17.67 -52.22 30.18
C GLY A 19 16.85 -51.13 29.49
N CYS A 20 16.09 -50.29 30.20
CA CYS A 20 15.60 -49.04 29.62
C CYS A 20 16.56 -47.92 30.03
N SER A 21 17.65 -47.76 29.28
CA SER A 21 18.50 -46.57 29.34
C SER A 21 17.64 -45.35 28.97
N ARG A 22 17.09 -44.67 29.99
CA ARG A 22 16.82 -43.25 29.85
C ARG A 22 18.16 -42.60 29.62
N LEU A 23 18.49 -42.33 28.35
CA LEU A 23 19.47 -41.32 27.97
C LEU A 23 18.96 -39.97 28.52
N THR A 24 19.18 -39.73 29.82
CA THR A 24 19.11 -38.40 30.44
C THR A 24 20.34 -37.57 30.10
N PHE A 25 21.26 -38.12 29.31
CA PHE A 25 22.43 -37.43 28.82
C PHE A 25 22.03 -36.45 27.70
N ILE A 26 21.55 -35.29 28.14
CA ILE A 26 21.47 -34.02 27.41
C ILE A 26 20.45 -34.04 26.25
N LYS A 27 19.16 -33.94 26.58
CA LYS A 27 18.26 -33.18 25.71
C LYS A 27 18.73 -31.73 25.84
N PRO A 28 19.23 -31.06 24.79
CA PRO A 28 19.32 -29.61 24.85
C PRO A 28 17.89 -29.18 25.06
N SER A 29 17.55 -28.75 26.29
CA SER A 29 16.38 -27.92 26.46
C SER A 29 16.66 -26.77 25.49
N PRO A 30 15.88 -26.57 24.42
CA PRO A 30 15.81 -25.23 23.92
C PRO A 30 15.32 -24.48 25.15
N LYS A 31 16.21 -23.71 25.79
CA LYS A 31 15.73 -22.41 26.19
C LYS A 31 15.22 -21.87 24.87
N MET A 32 13.92 -22.06 24.61
CA MET A 32 13.14 -20.97 24.10
C MET A 32 13.60 -19.82 24.98
N VAL A 33 14.60 -19.07 24.50
CA VAL A 33 14.54 -17.63 24.60
C VAL A 33 13.10 -17.38 24.24
N SER A 34 12.30 -17.07 25.26
CA SER A 34 10.86 -17.28 25.32
C SER A 34 10.20 -16.40 24.29
N ALA A 35 10.36 -16.73 23.00
CA ALA A 35 10.69 -15.79 21.92
C ALA A 35 10.61 -14.36 22.46
N THR A 36 11.61 -13.91 23.27
CA THR A 36 11.46 -12.80 24.23
C THR A 36 10.61 -11.76 23.57
N GLY A 37 9.35 -11.69 24.01
CA GLY A 37 8.22 -11.29 23.19
C GLY A 37 8.66 -10.17 22.27
N THR A 38 8.90 -10.46 20.99
CA THR A 38 8.69 -9.40 20.01
C THR A 38 7.25 -9.04 20.29
N PRO A 39 6.95 -7.84 20.83
CA PRO A 39 5.57 -7.46 20.99
C PRO A 39 5.00 -7.67 19.61
N ARG A 40 4.00 -8.56 19.47
CA ARG A 40 3.22 -8.59 18.25
C ARG A 40 2.47 -7.28 18.29
N SER A 41 3.16 -6.23 17.87
CA SER A 41 2.68 -4.88 17.91
C SER A 41 1.54 -4.89 16.94
N ASP A 42 0.33 -4.89 17.48
CA ASP A 42 -0.88 -4.74 16.70
C ASP A 42 -0.89 -3.29 16.22
N TYR A 43 -0.11 -3.03 15.17
CA TYR A 43 0.05 -1.71 14.59
C TYR A 43 -1.26 -1.38 13.86
N GLN A 44 -2.18 -0.69 14.53
CA GLN A 44 -3.33 -0.09 13.89
C GLN A 44 -2.89 1.16 13.14
N ILE A 45 -2.40 0.97 11.92
CA ILE A 45 -2.10 2.06 11.00
C ILE A 45 -3.42 2.44 10.31
N SER A 46 -3.95 3.62 10.63
CA SER A 46 -5.06 4.20 9.90
C SER A 46 -4.67 5.56 9.38
N ASP A 47 -5.04 5.84 8.13
CA ASP A 47 -4.84 7.15 7.56
C ASP A 47 -5.66 8.20 8.30
N SER A 48 -5.02 9.36 8.51
CA SER A 48 -5.70 10.55 9.01
C SER A 48 -6.84 10.94 8.06
N THR A 49 -7.86 11.63 8.57
CA THR A 49 -8.94 12.16 7.73
C THR A 49 -8.41 13.07 6.62
N ALA A 50 -7.34 13.83 6.89
CA ALA A 50 -6.68 14.66 5.89
C ALA A 50 -6.01 13.83 4.79
N THR A 51 -5.32 12.75 5.15
CA THR A 51 -4.72 11.80 4.19
C THR A 51 -5.79 11.16 3.32
N LYS A 52 -6.86 10.64 3.94
CA LYS A 52 -8.01 10.07 3.22
C LYS A 52 -8.64 11.08 2.27
N GLN A 53 -8.77 12.34 2.68
CA GLN A 53 -9.31 13.39 1.83
C GLN A 53 -8.40 13.71 0.65
N ARG A 54 -7.08 13.80 0.86
CA ARG A 54 -6.11 14.01 -0.23
C ARG A 54 -6.20 12.89 -1.26
N MET A 55 -6.20 11.64 -0.81
CA MET A 55 -6.32 10.47 -1.69
C MET A 55 -7.62 10.50 -2.51
N ARG A 56 -8.75 10.84 -1.89
CA ARG A 56 -10.03 11.00 -2.62
C ARG A 56 -9.96 12.07 -3.71
N LEU A 57 -9.23 13.17 -3.48
CA LEU A 57 -9.07 14.21 -4.51
C LEU A 57 -8.16 13.74 -5.64
N GLU A 58 -7.08 13.02 -5.32
CA GLU A 58 -6.18 12.39 -6.31
C GLU A 58 -6.94 11.36 -7.16
N ASP A 59 -7.74 10.48 -6.54
CA ASP A 59 -8.58 9.50 -7.23
C ASP A 59 -9.58 10.18 -8.19
N ARG A 60 -10.19 11.30 -7.76
CA ARG A 60 -11.09 12.07 -8.62
C ARG A 60 -10.39 12.71 -9.80
N LEU A 61 -9.14 13.17 -9.64
CA LEU A 61 -8.33 13.68 -10.76
C LEU A 61 -7.98 12.57 -11.74
N ALA A 62 -7.57 11.40 -11.23
CA ALA A 62 -7.28 10.24 -12.07
C ALA A 62 -8.52 9.82 -12.89
N PHE A 63 -9.69 9.82 -12.24
CA PHE A 63 -10.97 9.56 -12.92
C PHE A 63 -11.30 10.64 -13.95
N ALA A 64 -11.16 11.93 -13.62
CA ALA A 64 -11.37 13.03 -14.56
C ALA A 64 -10.48 12.91 -15.81
N ALA A 65 -9.19 12.63 -15.61
CA ALA A 65 -8.24 12.42 -16.69
C ALA A 65 -8.61 11.21 -17.56
N GLN A 66 -9.09 10.12 -16.95
CA GLN A 66 -9.59 8.97 -17.69
C GLN A 66 -10.80 9.34 -18.56
N ARG A 67 -11.76 10.08 -18.00
CA ARG A 67 -12.97 10.49 -18.72
C ARG A 67 -12.64 11.38 -19.91
N LEU A 68 -11.71 12.31 -19.73
CA LEU A 68 -11.21 13.15 -20.81
C LEU A 68 -10.58 12.33 -21.94
N ARG A 69 -9.72 11.35 -21.60
CA ARG A 69 -9.12 10.44 -22.60
C ARG A 69 -10.16 9.60 -23.34
N SER A 70 -11.29 9.28 -22.71
CA SER A 70 -12.40 8.57 -23.35
C SER A 70 -13.37 9.48 -24.15
N GLY A 71 -13.09 10.78 -24.23
CA GLY A 71 -13.94 11.76 -24.93
C GLY A 71 -15.11 12.30 -24.10
N ASP A 72 -15.27 11.86 -22.85
CA ASP A 72 -16.29 12.39 -21.93
C ASP A 72 -15.77 13.64 -21.20
N ALA A 73 -15.64 14.73 -21.97
CA ALA A 73 -15.16 16.02 -21.46
C ALA A 73 -16.10 16.62 -20.41
N THR A 74 -17.41 16.32 -20.48
CA THR A 74 -18.41 16.82 -19.53
C THR A 74 -18.20 16.24 -18.13
N THR A 75 -18.02 14.92 -18.03
CA THR A 75 -17.69 14.31 -16.73
C THR A 75 -16.33 14.77 -16.25
N ALA A 76 -15.32 14.80 -17.12
CA ALA A 76 -13.98 15.25 -16.75
C ALA A 76 -13.99 16.66 -16.13
N GLU A 77 -14.73 17.59 -16.75
CA GLU A 77 -14.87 18.96 -16.25
C GLU A 77 -15.53 19.01 -14.88
N ARG A 78 -16.63 18.27 -14.71
CA ARG A 78 -17.36 18.23 -13.44
C ARG A 78 -16.45 17.77 -12.30
N GLU A 79 -15.68 16.71 -12.53
CA GLU A 79 -14.80 16.14 -11.51
C GLU A 79 -13.60 17.06 -11.22
N ALA A 80 -12.97 17.63 -12.25
CA ALA A 80 -11.89 18.60 -12.07
C ALA A 80 -12.35 19.85 -11.31
N ARG A 81 -13.52 20.41 -11.64
CA ARG A 81 -14.12 21.55 -10.89
C ARG A 81 -14.42 21.17 -9.45
N ALA A 82 -14.87 19.95 -9.19
CA ALA A 82 -15.16 19.51 -7.84
C ALA A 82 -13.90 19.30 -6.99
N VAL A 83 -12.77 18.94 -7.61
CA VAL A 83 -11.45 18.98 -6.97
C VAL A 83 -11.07 20.41 -6.62
N LEU A 84 -11.23 21.37 -7.54
CA LEU A 84 -10.94 22.79 -7.27
C LEU A 84 -11.79 23.40 -6.15
N LYS A 85 -13.02 22.92 -5.94
CA LYS A 85 -13.83 23.33 -4.77
C LYS A 85 -13.19 22.96 -3.44
N SER A 86 -12.42 21.87 -3.39
CA SER A 86 -11.75 21.39 -2.16
C SER A 86 -10.29 21.82 -2.08
N ASN A 87 -9.60 21.86 -3.22
CA ASN A 87 -8.23 22.29 -3.37
C ASN A 87 -8.11 23.28 -4.55
N PRO A 88 -8.32 24.59 -4.31
CA PRO A 88 -8.21 25.62 -5.34
C PRO A 88 -6.81 25.77 -5.94
N ALA A 89 -5.78 25.17 -5.33
CA ALA A 89 -4.39 25.23 -5.77
C ALA A 89 -3.95 23.95 -6.51
N SER A 90 -4.88 23.10 -6.94
CA SER A 90 -4.55 21.91 -7.74
C SER A 90 -4.13 22.31 -9.15
N SER A 91 -2.82 22.31 -9.41
CA SER A 91 -2.26 22.55 -10.76
C SER A 91 -2.82 21.55 -11.79
N GLU A 92 -2.93 20.28 -11.43
CA GLU A 92 -3.46 19.23 -12.30
C GLU A 92 -4.94 19.44 -12.65
N ALA A 93 -5.77 19.87 -11.70
CA ALA A 93 -7.17 20.20 -11.98
C ALA A 93 -7.27 21.37 -12.97
N HIS A 94 -6.42 22.40 -12.81
CA HIS A 94 -6.33 23.50 -13.76
C HIS A 94 -5.86 23.01 -15.14
N ALA A 95 -4.84 22.17 -15.23
CA ALA A 95 -4.38 21.62 -16.49
C ALA A 95 -5.48 20.82 -17.23
N LEU A 96 -6.26 19.99 -16.51
CA LEU A 96 -7.38 19.26 -17.11
C LEU A 96 -8.46 20.20 -17.65
N LEU A 97 -8.83 21.24 -16.89
CA LEU A 97 -9.81 22.22 -17.36
C LEU A 97 -9.30 23.00 -18.57
N ALA A 98 -8.01 23.32 -18.61
CA ALA A 98 -7.42 23.99 -19.75
C ALA A 98 -7.58 23.17 -21.04
N VAL A 99 -7.20 21.89 -21.00
CA VAL A 99 -7.35 20.97 -22.15
C VAL A 99 -8.81 20.83 -22.57
N ILE A 100 -9.74 20.78 -21.61
CA ILE A 100 -11.18 20.69 -21.90
C ILE A 100 -11.68 21.94 -22.64
N GLN A 101 -11.29 23.14 -22.20
CA GLN A 101 -11.71 24.37 -22.89
C GLN A 101 -11.07 24.49 -24.27
N ASP A 102 -9.82 24.06 -24.40
CA ASP A 102 -9.09 24.04 -25.66
C ASP A 102 -9.75 23.10 -26.69
N GLN A 103 -10.14 21.89 -26.27
CA GLN A 103 -10.92 20.94 -27.10
C GLN A 103 -12.28 21.50 -27.54
N ARG A 104 -12.83 22.46 -26.81
CA ARG A 104 -14.08 23.15 -27.15
C ARG A 104 -13.88 24.41 -27.98
N GLY A 105 -12.63 24.78 -28.28
CA GLY A 105 -12.28 25.99 -29.00
C GLY A 105 -12.34 27.28 -28.16
N ASP A 106 -12.53 27.18 -26.84
CA ASP A 106 -12.47 28.35 -25.94
C ASP A 106 -11.02 28.59 -25.47
N ALA A 107 -10.20 29.06 -26.42
CA ALA A 107 -8.79 29.33 -26.19
C ALA A 107 -8.56 30.37 -25.06
N ALA A 108 -9.48 31.32 -24.88
CA ALA A 108 -9.35 32.34 -23.83
C ALA A 108 -9.44 31.70 -22.43
N GLN A 109 -10.46 30.87 -22.19
CA GLN A 109 -10.62 30.18 -20.91
C GLN A 109 -9.57 29.09 -20.71
N ALA A 110 -9.13 28.43 -21.78
CA ALA A 110 -8.01 27.50 -21.74
C ALA A 110 -6.75 28.18 -21.19
N GLY A 111 -6.43 29.37 -21.70
CA GLY A 111 -5.28 30.17 -21.27
C GLY A 111 -5.27 30.54 -19.80
N VAL A 112 -6.42 30.94 -19.26
CA VAL A 112 -6.59 31.22 -17.83
C VAL A 112 -6.16 30.01 -16.99
N HIS A 113 -6.59 28.83 -17.40
CA HIS A 113 -6.28 27.59 -16.68
C HIS A 113 -4.85 27.09 -16.91
N TYR A 114 -4.31 27.16 -18.13
CA TYR A 114 -2.92 26.80 -18.40
C TYR A 114 -1.94 27.70 -17.63
N LYS A 115 -2.17 29.01 -17.65
CA LYS A 115 -1.39 29.98 -16.87
C LYS A 115 -1.41 29.62 -15.39
N ARG A 116 -2.60 29.34 -14.85
CA ARG A 116 -2.74 29.02 -13.43
C ARG A 116 -2.03 27.71 -13.06
N ALA A 117 -2.10 26.69 -13.91
CA ALA A 117 -1.38 25.43 -13.70
C ALA A 117 0.16 25.66 -13.66
N ALA A 118 0.68 26.48 -14.58
CA ALA A 118 2.10 26.84 -14.63
C ALA A 118 2.56 27.64 -13.40
N GLU A 119 1.76 28.63 -12.95
CA GLU A 119 2.05 29.41 -11.73
C GLU A 119 2.09 28.54 -10.47
N LEU A 120 1.19 27.56 -10.36
CA LEU A 120 1.09 26.67 -9.20
C LEU A 120 2.17 25.59 -9.19
N SER A 121 2.80 25.31 -10.33
CA SER A 121 3.81 24.25 -10.46
C SER A 121 4.94 24.66 -11.39
N PRO A 122 5.74 25.68 -11.02
CA PRO A 122 6.78 26.25 -11.89
C PRO A 122 7.95 25.29 -12.16
N ALA A 123 8.10 24.23 -11.35
CA ALA A 123 9.09 23.18 -11.58
C ALA A 123 8.58 22.03 -12.47
N GLN A 124 7.28 22.01 -12.81
CA GLN A 124 6.68 20.94 -13.59
C GLN A 124 6.77 21.26 -15.08
N GLY A 125 7.71 20.63 -15.78
CA GLY A 125 7.94 20.87 -17.21
C GLY A 125 6.70 20.71 -18.09
N SER A 126 5.81 19.76 -17.77
CA SER A 126 4.55 19.60 -18.52
C SER A 126 3.61 20.80 -18.40
N ALA A 127 3.51 21.42 -17.21
CA ALA A 127 2.67 22.62 -17.04
C ALA A 127 3.22 23.81 -17.83
N LEU A 128 4.54 24.01 -17.81
CA LEU A 128 5.21 25.06 -18.59
C LEU A 128 5.09 24.83 -20.09
N ASN A 129 5.32 23.60 -20.57
CA ASN A 129 5.17 23.25 -21.99
C ASN A 129 3.74 23.46 -22.47
N ASN A 130 2.74 23.04 -21.70
CA ASN A 130 1.34 23.22 -22.08
C ASN A 130 0.95 24.70 -22.16
N TYR A 131 1.41 25.52 -21.21
CA TYR A 131 1.18 26.97 -21.26
C TYR A 131 1.91 27.64 -22.42
N GLY A 132 3.16 27.23 -22.69
CA GLY A 132 3.93 27.71 -23.84
C GLY A 132 3.28 27.30 -25.17
N ALA A 133 2.77 26.08 -25.27
CA ALA A 133 2.06 25.60 -26.46
C ALA A 133 0.79 26.41 -26.73
N TRP A 134 0.05 26.78 -25.68
CA TRP A 134 -1.13 27.65 -25.81
C TRP A 134 -0.81 29.09 -26.24
N LEU A 135 0.39 29.60 -25.94
CA LEU A 135 0.80 30.97 -26.29
C LEU A 135 1.20 31.14 -27.77
N CYS A 136 1.41 30.05 -28.49
CA CYS A 136 1.92 30.02 -29.88
C CYS A 136 0.77 29.94 -30.89
#